data_AF-A0A419HAY9-F1
#
_entry.id   AF-A0A419HAY9-F1
#
_cell.length_a   1.000
_cell.length_b   1.000
_cell.length_c   1.000
_cell.angle_alpha   90.00
_cell.angle_beta   90.00
_cell.angle_gamma   90.00
#
_symmetry.space_group_name_H-M   'P 1'
#
loop_
_entity.id
_entity.type
_entity.pdbx_description
1 polymer ?
#
loop_
_entity_poly.entity_id
_entity_poly.type
_entity_poly.pdbx_seq_one_letter_code
_entity_poly.pdbx_strand_id
1 'polypeptide(L)'
;MTAQGTSIAVAVGIVVAFGFDRLVQRVAPRHATRLDALALVVAAAIYPALRSGEFREAGGLREFAGLGAYGALGLVTACKPTRPLSELVAAAWASHALFDLLHDKGHQSRLPAWYPAFCAGFDIALAALMRRDRCR
;
A
#
# COMPACT_ATOMS: atom_id res chain seq x y z
N MET A 1 -17.07 4.19 13.62
CA MET A 1 -16.97 2.89 12.93
C MET A 1 -16.84 1.81 13.99
N THR A 2 -17.69 0.78 13.95
CA THR A 2 -17.68 -0.32 14.92
C THR A 2 -16.54 -1.30 14.62
N ALA A 3 -16.12 -2.10 15.60
CA ALA A 3 -15.10 -3.13 15.41
C ALA A 3 -15.46 -4.09 14.25
N GLN A 4 -16.75 -4.43 14.13
CA GLN A 4 -17.28 -5.27 13.05
C GLN A 4 -17.09 -4.63 11.67
N GLY A 5 -17.32 -3.32 11.54
CA GLY A 5 -17.09 -2.60 10.28
C GLY A 5 -15.61 -2.58 9.87
N THR A 6 -14.69 -2.46 10.83
CA THR A 6 -13.25 -2.57 10.59
C THR A 6 -12.86 -3.95 10.08
N SER A 7 -13.35 -5.02 10.70
CA SER A 7 -13.05 -6.40 10.28
C SER A 7 -13.55 -6.70 8.87
N ILE A 8 -14.74 -6.21 8.50
CA ILE A 8 -15.27 -6.36 7.14
C ILE A 8 -14.39 -5.61 6.13
N ALA A 9 -14.02 -4.36 6.42
CA ALA A 9 -13.15 -3.57 5.52
C ALA A 9 -11.80 -4.27 5.27
N VAL A 10 -11.17 -4.79 6.33
CA VAL A 10 -9.93 -5.58 6.22
C VAL A 10 -10.13 -6.82 5.36
N ALA A 11 -11.19 -7.60 5.62
CA ALA A 11 -11.48 -8.83 4.86
C ALA A 11 -11.70 -8.54 3.36
N VAL A 12 -12.42 -7.46 3.04
CA VAL A 12 -12.63 -7.02 1.66
C VAL A 12 -11.29 -6.61 1.02
N GLY A 13 -10.45 -5.87 1.74
CA GLY A 13 -9.10 -5.50 1.29
C GLY A 13 -8.26 -6.72 0.92
N ILE A 14 -8.26 -7.75 1.79
CA ILE A 14 -7.58 -9.02 1.54
C ILE A 14 -8.10 -9.68 0.25
N VAL A 15 -9.42 -9.81 0.09
CA VAL A 15 -10.01 -10.44 -1.10
C VAL A 15 -9.62 -9.70 -2.37
N VAL A 16 -9.62 -8.36 -2.34
CA VAL A 16 -9.21 -7.53 -3.48
C VAL A 16 -7.73 -7.72 -3.81
N ALA A 17 -6.85 -7.84 -2.80
CA ALA A 17 -5.43 -8.13 -3.02
C ALA A 17 -5.19 -9.46 -3.74
N PHE A 18 -5.93 -10.52 -3.40
CA PHE A 18 -5.86 -11.78 -4.14
C PHE A 18 -6.31 -11.63 -5.61
N GLY A 19 -7.34 -10.82 -5.86
CA GLY A 19 -7.79 -10.53 -7.22
C GLY A 19 -6.74 -9.75 -8.02
N PHE A 20 -6.16 -8.72 -7.40
CA PHE A 20 -5.10 -7.90 -7.97
C PHE A 20 -3.87 -8.73 -8.32
N ASP A 21 -3.34 -9.50 -7.37
CA ASP A 21 -2.18 -10.37 -7.57
C ASP A 21 -2.40 -11.34 -8.73
N ARG A 22 -3.55 -12.02 -8.76
CA ARG A 22 -3.87 -12.94 -9.87
C ARG A 22 -3.99 -12.23 -11.21
N LEU A 23 -4.49 -11.01 -11.24
CA LEU A 23 -4.56 -10.22 -12.47
C LEU A 23 -3.15 -9.85 -12.95
N VAL A 24 -2.30 -9.34 -12.06
CA VAL A 24 -0.91 -8.97 -12.37
C VAL A 24 -0.12 -10.18 -12.88
N GLN A 25 -0.22 -11.31 -12.19
CA GLN A 25 0.46 -12.56 -12.57
C GLN A 25 -0.04 -13.12 -13.92
N ARG A 26 -1.32 -12.93 -14.26
CA ARG A 26 -1.87 -13.37 -15.54
C ARG A 26 -1.49 -12.45 -16.70
N VAL A 27 -1.57 -11.14 -16.49
CA VAL A 27 -1.42 -10.16 -17.58
C VAL A 27 0.05 -9.84 -17.83
N ALA A 28 0.87 -9.74 -16.78
CA ALA A 28 2.24 -9.25 -16.88
C ALA A 28 3.20 -9.92 -15.89
N PRO A 29 3.35 -11.27 -15.92
CA PRO A 29 4.19 -11.99 -14.94
C PRO A 29 5.65 -11.51 -14.95
N ARG A 30 6.19 -11.16 -16.13
CA ARG A 30 7.56 -10.62 -16.27
C ARG A 30 7.76 -9.25 -15.64
N HIS A 31 6.68 -8.52 -15.36
CA HIS A 31 6.71 -7.18 -14.81
C HIS A 31 6.02 -7.06 -13.44
N ALA A 32 5.59 -8.17 -12.84
CA ALA A 32 4.82 -8.19 -11.60
C ALA A 32 5.44 -7.30 -10.51
N THR A 33 6.72 -7.51 -10.18
CA THR A 33 7.42 -6.71 -9.15
C THR A 33 7.43 -5.21 -9.46
N ARG A 34 7.52 -4.82 -10.75
CA ARG A 34 7.49 -3.40 -11.14
C ARG A 34 6.09 -2.81 -10.98
N LEU A 35 5.06 -3.59 -11.32
CA LEU A 35 3.67 -3.19 -11.17
C LEU A 35 3.30 -3.09 -9.69
N ASP A 36 3.75 -4.01 -8.85
CA ASP A 36 3.55 -3.96 -7.39
C ASP A 36 4.24 -2.75 -6.78
N ALA A 37 5.47 -2.44 -7.23
CA ALA A 37 6.20 -1.24 -6.80
C ALA A 37 5.48 0.04 -7.23
N LEU A 38 5.00 0.11 -8.47
CA LEU A 38 4.23 1.26 -8.96
C LEU A 38 2.91 1.42 -8.19
N ALA A 39 2.20 0.32 -7.94
CA ALA A 39 0.98 0.31 -7.17
C ALA A 39 1.19 0.81 -5.74
N LEU A 40 2.33 0.49 -5.12
CA LEU A 40 2.72 1.03 -3.81
C LEU A 40 2.91 2.55 -3.84
N VAL A 41 3.57 3.08 -4.89
CA VAL A 41 3.72 4.53 -5.06
C VAL A 41 2.36 5.22 -5.23
N VAL A 42 1.47 4.61 -6.00
CA VAL A 42 0.10 5.11 -6.16
C VAL A 42 -0.62 5.10 -4.81
N ALA A 43 -0.54 4.01 -4.04
CA ALA A 43 -1.16 3.91 -2.72
C ALA A 43 -0.66 5.02 -1.77
N ALA A 44 0.66 5.23 -1.71
CA ALA A 44 1.27 6.25 -0.88
C ALA A 44 0.88 7.69 -1.28
N ALA A 45 0.48 7.92 -2.54
CA ALA A 45 0.04 9.22 -3.02
C ALA A 45 -1.41 9.55 -2.65
N ILE A 46 -2.23 8.56 -2.24
CA ILE A 46 -3.67 8.77 -2.03
C ILE A 46 -3.95 9.73 -0.88
N TYR A 47 -3.26 9.60 0.27
CA TYR A 47 -3.45 10.54 1.38
C TYR A 47 -3.04 11.97 1.03
N PRO A 48 -1.82 12.24 0.52
CA PRO A 48 -1.44 13.58 0.07
C PRO A 48 -2.41 14.17 -0.96
N ALA A 49 -2.88 13.36 -1.92
CA ALA A 49 -3.76 13.83 -3.00
C ALA A 49 -5.17 14.16 -2.53
N LEU A 50 -5.67 13.48 -1.49
CA LEU A 50 -7.02 13.64 -0.95
C LEU A 50 -7.07 14.39 0.38
N ARG A 51 -5.95 15.01 0.77
CA ARG A 51 -5.87 15.90 1.92
C ARG A 51 -6.70 17.17 1.66
N SER A 52 -7.38 17.65 2.70
CA SER A 52 -8.14 18.91 2.68
C SER A 52 -7.57 20.00 3.59
N GLY A 53 -6.51 19.71 4.36
CA GLY A 53 -5.82 20.64 5.25
C GLY A 53 -4.42 21.06 4.76
N GLU A 54 -3.80 22.01 5.47
CA GLU A 54 -2.49 22.55 5.11
C GLU A 54 -1.35 21.52 5.20
N PHE A 55 -0.33 21.69 4.36
CA PHE A 55 0.88 20.86 4.34
C PHE A 55 1.69 20.94 5.65
N ARG A 56 1.70 22.11 6.29
CA ARG A 56 2.57 22.42 7.44
C ARG A 56 2.15 21.76 8.75
N GLU A 57 0.98 21.13 8.79
CA GLU A 57 0.55 20.37 9.95
C GLU A 57 1.29 19.02 10.04
N ALA A 58 1.45 18.51 11.26
CA ALA A 58 2.22 17.28 11.52
C ALA A 58 1.74 16.07 10.70
N GLY A 59 0.45 16.00 10.36
CA GLY A 59 -0.10 14.96 9.48
C GLY A 59 0.38 15.09 8.03
N GLY A 60 0.49 16.31 7.50
CA GLY A 60 0.95 16.56 6.13
C GLY A 60 2.40 16.13 5.94
N LEU A 61 3.30 16.53 6.85
CA LEU A 61 4.71 16.12 6.76
C LEU A 61 4.87 14.59 6.74
N ARG A 62 4.08 13.87 7.55
CA ARG A 62 4.09 12.40 7.59
C ARG A 62 3.60 11.77 6.27
N GLU A 63 2.52 12.27 5.69
CA GLU A 63 1.98 11.80 4.41
C GLU A 63 2.97 11.99 3.26
N PHE A 64 3.59 13.18 3.17
CA PHE A 64 4.57 13.47 2.12
C PHE A 64 5.92 12.77 2.35
N ALA A 65 6.35 12.58 3.60
CA ALA A 65 7.52 11.76 3.91
C ALA A 65 7.28 10.29 3.53
N GLY A 66 6.08 9.76 3.78
CA GLY A 66 5.65 8.44 3.31
C GLY A 66 5.71 8.34 1.79
N LEU A 67 5.07 9.27 1.06
CA LEU A 67 5.13 9.32 -0.39
C LEU A 67 6.56 9.38 -0.92
N GLY A 68 7.43 10.20 -0.31
CA GLY A 68 8.84 10.29 -0.68
C GLY A 68 9.58 8.97 -0.48
N ALA A 69 9.40 8.33 0.68
CA ALA A 69 10.07 7.07 1.01
C ALA A 69 9.60 5.91 0.11
N TYR A 70 8.29 5.71 -0.01
CA TYR A 70 7.70 4.67 -0.86
C TYR A 70 7.95 4.94 -2.35
N GLY A 71 7.90 6.20 -2.77
CA GLY A 71 8.23 6.67 -4.11
C GLY A 71 9.67 6.36 -4.51
N ALA A 72 10.64 6.75 -3.66
CA ALA A 72 12.05 6.46 -3.88
C ALA A 72 12.30 4.95 -3.97
N LEU A 73 11.69 4.17 -3.08
CA LEU A 73 11.81 2.73 -3.11
C LEU A 73 11.19 2.10 -4.37
N GLY A 74 10.00 2.57 -4.77
CA GLY A 74 9.34 2.13 -5.99
C GLY A 74 10.19 2.41 -7.24
N LEU A 75 10.80 3.58 -7.32
CA LEU A 75 11.70 3.96 -8.42
C LEU A 75 12.97 3.08 -8.47
N VAL A 76 13.62 2.86 -7.33
CA VAL A 76 14.83 2.03 -7.25
C VAL A 76 14.53 0.59 -7.69
N THR A 77 13.40 0.04 -7.24
CA THR A 77 13.00 -1.34 -7.53
C THR A 77 12.49 -1.52 -8.97
N ALA A 78 11.86 -0.49 -9.55
CA ALA A 78 11.40 -0.50 -10.93
C ALA A 78 12.56 -0.59 -11.95
N CYS A 79 13.68 0.09 -11.69
CA CYS A 79 14.82 0.14 -12.60
C CYS A 79 15.53 -1.22 -12.77
N LYS A 80 15.71 -1.99 -11.69
CA LYS A 80 16.37 -3.31 -11.72
C LYS A 80 15.70 -4.30 -10.76
N PRO A 81 14.65 -5.02 -11.15
CA PRO A 81 14.01 -5.99 -10.26
C PRO A 81 14.94 -7.19 -10.02
N THR A 82 15.55 -7.26 -8.84
CA THR A 82 16.29 -8.41 -8.34
C THR A 82 15.52 -9.09 -7.21
N ARG A 83 15.84 -10.35 -6.88
CA ARG A 83 15.19 -11.06 -5.77
C ARG A 83 15.24 -10.27 -4.44
N PRO A 84 16.37 -9.69 -4.01
CA PRO A 84 16.42 -8.85 -2.81
C PRO A 84 15.51 -7.61 -2.89
N LEU A 85 15.47 -6.94 -4.05
CA LEU A 85 14.63 -5.75 -4.24
C LEU A 85 13.14 -6.09 -4.19
N SER A 86 12.79 -7.29 -4.60
CA SER A 86 11.43 -7.76 -4.61
C SER A 86 10.91 -8.15 -3.21
N GLU A 87 11.79 -8.65 -2.34
CA GLU A 87 11.52 -8.80 -0.90
C GLU A 87 11.39 -7.44 -0.22
N LEU A 88 12.18 -6.47 -0.65
CA LEU A 88 12.09 -5.09 -0.15
C LEU A 88 10.75 -4.43 -0.52
N VAL A 89 10.22 -4.65 -1.74
CA VAL A 89 8.87 -4.18 -2.10
C VAL A 89 7.80 -4.84 -1.22
N ALA A 90 7.92 -6.14 -0.94
CA ALA A 90 6.99 -6.83 -0.05
C ALA A 90 7.05 -6.27 1.40
N ALA A 91 8.25 -6.01 1.90
CA ALA A 91 8.44 -5.36 3.20
C ALA A 91 7.86 -3.93 3.22
N ALA A 92 7.91 -3.21 2.10
CA ALA A 92 7.36 -1.88 1.99
C ALA A 92 5.84 -1.85 1.93
N TRP A 93 5.20 -2.82 1.29
CA TRP A 93 3.75 -3.03 1.43
C TRP A 93 3.38 -3.31 2.89
N ALA A 94 4.11 -4.18 3.57
CA ALA A 94 3.84 -4.45 4.99
C ALA A 94 4.03 -3.21 5.88
N SER A 95 5.02 -2.35 5.59
CA SER A 95 5.20 -1.10 6.33
C SER A 95 4.15 -0.04 5.97
N HIS A 96 3.66 -0.03 4.73
CA HIS A 96 2.54 0.83 4.32
C HIS A 96 1.23 0.42 5.03
N ALA A 97 0.99 -0.89 5.20
CA ALA A 97 -0.12 -1.36 6.03
C ALA A 97 -0.05 -0.80 7.46
N LEU A 98 1.14 -0.75 8.05
CA LEU A 98 1.35 -0.14 9.36
C LEU A 98 1.13 1.39 9.32
N PHE A 99 1.57 2.05 8.26
CA PHE A 99 1.32 3.47 8.03
C PHE A 99 -0.19 3.76 8.00
N ASP A 100 -0.97 2.95 7.30
CA ASP A 100 -2.44 3.02 7.23
C ASP A 100 -3.11 2.81 8.59
N LEU A 101 -2.70 1.79 9.34
CA LEU A 101 -3.26 1.50 10.67
C LEU A 101 -2.97 2.62 11.67
N LEU A 102 -1.81 3.26 11.55
CA LEU A 102 -1.39 4.40 12.35
C LEU A 102 -1.87 5.74 11.77
N HIS A 103 -2.52 5.74 10.60
CA HIS A 103 -3.06 6.96 10.02
C HIS A 103 -4.31 7.33 10.81
N ASP A 104 -4.28 8.48 11.46
CA ASP A 104 -5.41 8.91 12.25
C ASP A 104 -6.61 9.18 11.32
N LYS A 105 -7.84 8.97 11.80
CA LYS A 105 -9.09 9.24 11.07
C LYS A 105 -9.37 10.74 10.95
N GLY A 106 -8.32 11.55 11.00
CA GLY A 106 -8.38 12.99 11.23
C GLY A 106 -9.26 13.68 10.21
N HIS A 107 -9.96 14.72 10.67
CA HIS A 107 -10.91 15.55 9.89
C HIS A 107 -10.29 16.25 8.66
N GLN A 108 -9.02 16.00 8.38
CA GLN A 108 -8.24 16.60 7.31
C GLN A 108 -8.03 15.70 6.08
N SER A 109 -8.56 14.47 6.10
CA SER A 109 -8.62 13.60 4.92
C SER A 109 -10.05 13.51 4.41
N ARG A 110 -10.22 13.58 3.07
CA ARG A 110 -11.52 13.36 2.41
C ARG A 110 -11.89 11.87 2.31
N LEU A 111 -11.05 10.98 2.83
CA LEU A 111 -11.23 9.54 2.74
C LEU A 111 -12.29 9.03 3.72
N PRO A 112 -13.11 8.03 3.32
CA PRO A 112 -14.05 7.39 4.22
C PRO A 112 -13.35 6.69 5.39
N ALA A 113 -14.01 6.61 6.55
CA ALA A 113 -13.44 6.02 7.76
C ALA A 113 -13.07 4.52 7.66
N TRP A 114 -13.60 3.81 6.67
CA TRP A 114 -13.28 2.40 6.39
C TRP A 114 -12.00 2.22 5.56
N TYR A 115 -11.54 3.28 4.91
CA TYR A 115 -10.45 3.23 3.92
C TYR A 115 -9.12 2.74 4.52
N PRO A 116 -8.63 3.24 5.66
CA PRO A 116 -7.34 2.78 6.20
C PRO A 116 -7.35 1.28 6.57
N ALA A 117 -8.48 0.79 7.06
CA ALA A 117 -8.65 -0.62 7.40
C ALA A 117 -8.66 -1.51 6.16
N PHE A 118 -9.32 -1.05 5.08
CA PHE A 118 -9.30 -1.71 3.79
C PHE A 118 -7.88 -1.77 3.20
N CYS A 119 -7.16 -0.63 3.16
CA CYS A 119 -5.80 -0.57 2.64
C CYS A 119 -4.84 -1.44 3.44
N ALA A 120 -4.88 -1.38 4.77
CA ALA A 120 -4.06 -2.27 5.60
C ALA A 120 -4.29 -3.76 5.30
N GLY A 121 -5.55 -4.17 5.05
CA GLY A 121 -5.88 -5.54 4.66
C GLY A 121 -5.35 -5.91 3.27
N PHE A 122 -5.45 -5.00 2.30
CA PHE A 122 -4.90 -5.19 0.95
C PHE A 122 -3.37 -5.33 0.99
N ASP A 123 -2.69 -4.39 1.65
CA ASP A 123 -1.25 -4.27 1.71
C ASP A 123 -0.59 -5.50 2.35
N ILE A 124 -1.13 -5.95 3.48
CA ILE A 124 -0.56 -7.11 4.20
C ILE A 124 -0.77 -8.40 3.41
N ALA A 125 -1.90 -8.54 2.71
CA ALA A 125 -2.17 -9.69 1.86
C ALA A 125 -1.25 -9.70 0.65
N LEU A 126 -1.07 -8.55 -0.02
CA LEU A 126 -0.18 -8.43 -1.17
C LEU A 126 1.28 -8.70 -0.78
N ALA A 127 1.75 -8.16 0.34
CA ALA A 127 3.07 -8.48 0.89
C ALA A 127 3.27 -9.99 1.12
N ALA A 128 2.27 -10.68 1.65
CA ALA A 128 2.32 -12.13 1.89
C ALA A 128 2.35 -12.93 0.58
N LEU A 129 1.55 -12.54 -0.42
CA LEU A 129 1.52 -13.17 -1.74
C LEU A 129 2.84 -13.02 -2.47
N MET A 130 3.41 -11.81 -2.48
CA MET A 130 4.72 -11.52 -3.05
C MET A 130 5.83 -12.37 -2.42
N ARG A 131 5.76 -12.67 -1.13
CA ARG A 131 6.73 -13.56 -0.47
C ARG A 131 6.52 -15.03 -0.86
N ARG A 132 5.27 -15.46 -1.01
CA ARG A 132 4.92 -16.85 -1.35
C ARG A 132 5.35 -17.21 -2.77
N ASP A 133 5.10 -16.34 -3.74
CA ASP A 133 5.36 -16.63 -5.15
C ASP A 133 6.85 -16.68 -5.49
N ARG A 134 7.72 -16.15 -4.63
CA ARG A 134 9.18 -16.15 -4.79
C ARG A 134 9.90 -17.29 -4.04
N CYS A 135 9.16 -18.12 -3.32
CA CYS A 135 9.65 -19.37 -2.75
C CYS A 135 9.38 -20.58 -3.66
N ARG A 136 8.79 -20.37 -4.83
CA ARG A 136 8.67 -21.34 -5.92
C ARG A 136 9.76 -21.10 -6.95
#